data_AF-A0A6P8EKJ9-F1
#
_entry.id   AF-A0A6P8EKJ9-F1
#
_cell.length_a   1.000
_cell.length_b   1.000
_cell.length_c   1.000
_cell.angle_alpha   90.00
_cell.angle_beta   90.00
_cell.angle_gamma   90.00
#
_symmetry.space_group_name_H-M   'P 1'
#
loop_
_entity.id
_entity.type
_entity.pdbx_description
1 polymer ?
#
loop_
_entity_poly.entity_id
_entity_poly.type
_entity_poly.pdbx_seq_one_letter_code
_entity_poly.pdbx_strand_id
1 'polypeptide(L)'
;MDLAGDFNQEVMVDVENCSREADANGIGGSSIEGGEYRGVVDVKIDEDSLERDEMPEAVPAATAGPSGDEPFIGQEFDSEAAAHAFYNTYATRVGFIVRVSKLSRSRRDGSAIGRAFVCNREGFRMPDKREKIVRQRAETRVGCRAMILVRKVESGKWVVTKFVKEHTHQLTPGKGRRDCIYDQYPNEHDKIRELSQQLAIEKKRAATYKRHLELLFEHIEGHNESLAKRIQHIVENVREIETKDHQQQQQQQQSLR
;
A
#
# COMPACT_ATOMS: atom_id res chain seq x y z
N MET A 1 54.41 -2.18 23.32
CA MET A 1 53.34 -3.07 23.79
C MET A 1 53.19 -2.77 25.28
N ASP A 2 52.17 -2.10 25.79
CA ASP A 2 50.94 -1.55 25.23
C ASP A 2 50.46 -0.38 26.13
N LEU A 3 49.63 0.48 25.53
CA LEU A 3 48.98 1.64 26.12
C LEU A 3 47.62 1.28 26.75
N ALA A 4 47.25 2.05 27.78
CA ALA A 4 45.90 2.45 28.22
C ALA A 4 44.91 1.33 28.63
N GLY A 5 44.01 1.52 29.58
CA GLY A 5 43.58 2.69 30.34
C GLY A 5 42.39 2.28 31.19
N ASP A 6 42.05 3.09 32.19
CA ASP A 6 40.76 3.03 32.85
C ASP A 6 40.47 4.43 33.41
N PHE A 7 39.26 4.95 33.20
CA PHE A 7 38.37 5.47 34.25
C PHE A 7 37.15 6.19 33.66
N ASN A 8 35.99 5.81 34.19
CA ASN A 8 34.63 6.29 33.91
C ASN A 8 34.40 7.75 34.34
N GLN A 9 33.43 8.43 33.71
CA GLN A 9 32.53 9.36 34.43
C GLN A 9 31.20 9.60 33.67
N GLU A 10 30.08 9.25 34.31
CA GLU A 10 28.73 9.80 34.03
C GLU A 10 28.62 11.27 34.50
N VAL A 11 27.71 12.05 33.91
CA VAL A 11 26.60 12.78 34.59
C VAL A 11 25.78 13.61 33.56
N MET A 12 24.46 13.64 33.80
CA MET A 12 23.33 14.31 33.13
C MET A 12 23.38 15.84 33.03
N VAL A 13 22.64 16.46 32.09
CA VAL A 13 21.52 17.42 32.37
C VAL A 13 20.60 17.69 31.15
N ASP A 14 19.32 17.32 31.30
CA ASP A 14 18.01 17.98 31.07
C ASP A 14 17.63 19.00 29.93
N VAL A 15 16.37 18.80 29.47
CA VAL A 15 15.27 19.79 29.16
C VAL A 15 15.33 20.51 27.78
N GLU A 16 14.32 20.46 26.89
CA GLU A 16 12.92 20.90 27.03
C GLU A 16 11.87 20.10 26.22
N ASN A 17 10.68 20.07 26.83
CA ASN A 17 9.39 19.62 26.35
C ASN A 17 8.57 20.86 25.93
N CYS A 18 7.93 20.86 24.76
CA CYS A 18 6.88 21.84 24.47
C CYS A 18 5.66 21.14 23.84
N SER A 19 4.53 21.25 24.54
CA SER A 19 3.21 20.76 24.16
C SER A 19 2.25 21.94 24.00
N ARG A 20 1.24 21.75 23.13
CA ARG A 20 -0.02 22.52 22.96
C ARG A 20 0.13 23.80 22.13
N GLU A 21 -0.79 24.17 21.23
CA GLU A 21 -2.23 24.35 21.40
C GLU A 21 -3.03 24.06 20.10
N ALA A 22 -4.34 23.82 20.27
CA ALA A 22 -5.34 23.79 19.22
C ALA A 22 -5.91 25.20 18.99
N ASP A 23 -6.32 25.54 17.77
CA ASP A 23 -7.28 26.62 17.56
C ASP A 23 -8.17 26.37 16.33
N ALA A 24 -9.43 26.79 16.49
CA ALA A 24 -10.54 26.62 15.56
C ALA A 24 -10.87 27.93 14.81
N ASN A 25 -11.54 27.76 13.66
CA ASN A 25 -12.40 28.73 12.94
C ASN A 25 -11.80 30.02 12.35
N GLY A 26 -12.18 30.33 11.10
CA GLY A 26 -12.19 31.72 10.61
C GLY A 26 -12.06 31.94 9.09
N ILE A 27 -13.20 31.84 8.39
CA ILE A 27 -13.69 32.70 7.29
C ILE A 27 -12.69 33.69 6.62
N GLY A 28 -12.62 33.65 5.28
CA GLY A 28 -12.15 34.80 4.48
C GLY A 28 -11.93 34.47 3.00
N GLY A 29 -12.87 34.86 2.15
CA GLY A 29 -12.82 34.67 0.70
C GLY A 29 -12.11 35.80 -0.08
N SER A 30 -11.87 35.55 -1.38
CA SER A 30 -11.97 36.50 -2.50
C SER A 30 -11.72 35.71 -3.81
N SER A 31 -12.74 35.51 -4.65
CA SER A 31 -13.06 36.31 -5.86
C SER A 31 -12.04 36.19 -6.99
N ILE A 32 -12.40 35.46 -8.06
CA ILE A 32 -12.36 35.96 -9.46
C ILE A 32 -13.13 35.02 -10.42
N GLU A 33 -14.13 35.62 -11.06
CA GLU A 33 -14.83 35.45 -12.37
C GLU A 33 -14.40 34.30 -13.31
N GLY A 34 -15.24 33.64 -14.13
CA GLY A 34 -16.64 33.82 -14.54
C GLY A 34 -17.01 32.83 -15.68
N GLY A 35 -18.32 32.68 -16.00
CA GLY A 35 -18.89 32.04 -17.21
C GLY A 35 -19.64 30.71 -16.99
N GLU A 36 -20.92 30.69 -16.60
CA GLU A 36 -22.17 30.72 -17.40
C GLU A 36 -22.49 29.48 -18.27
N TYR A 37 -23.46 28.65 -17.84
CA TYR A 37 -24.74 28.33 -18.54
C TYR A 37 -25.60 27.39 -17.63
N ARG A 38 -26.60 27.92 -16.91
CA ARG A 38 -28.03 28.06 -17.27
C ARG A 38 -28.77 26.73 -17.49
N GLY A 39 -29.71 26.41 -16.58
CA GLY A 39 -30.79 25.45 -16.85
C GLY A 39 -31.51 24.83 -15.63
N VAL A 40 -31.96 25.63 -14.66
CA VAL A 40 -32.96 25.20 -13.67
C VAL A 40 -34.35 25.54 -14.21
N VAL A 41 -35.29 24.59 -14.14
CA VAL A 41 -36.72 24.88 -14.08
C VAL A 41 -37.21 24.50 -12.70
N ASP A 42 -37.52 25.53 -11.92
CA ASP A 42 -38.24 25.46 -10.65
C ASP A 42 -39.70 25.11 -10.90
N VAL A 43 -40.25 24.17 -10.13
CA VAL A 43 -41.65 24.20 -9.74
C VAL A 43 -41.70 23.94 -8.23
N LYS A 44 -41.95 25.02 -7.49
CA LYS A 44 -42.32 25.02 -6.07
C LYS A 44 -43.80 24.69 -5.96
N ILE A 45 -44.18 23.72 -5.11
CA ILE A 45 -45.50 23.67 -4.48
C ILE A 45 -45.32 23.11 -3.06
N ASP A 46 -45.24 24.06 -2.13
CA ASP A 46 -45.91 24.19 -0.82
C ASP A 46 -46.23 22.95 0.04
N GLU A 47 -45.83 23.08 1.31
CA GLU A 47 -46.23 22.26 2.47
C GLU A 47 -47.74 22.33 2.77
N ASP A 48 -48.27 21.18 3.16
CA ASP A 48 -49.03 20.91 4.40
C ASP A 48 -50.25 20.03 4.14
N SER A 49 -50.31 18.90 4.83
CA SER A 49 -51.52 18.31 5.45
C SER A 49 -51.30 16.83 5.75
N LEU A 50 -51.26 16.55 7.05
CA LEU A 50 -51.27 15.22 7.65
C LEU A 50 -52.65 14.57 7.50
N GLU A 51 -52.74 13.43 6.83
CA GLU A 51 -53.82 12.46 7.08
C GLU A 51 -53.24 11.04 7.16
N ARG A 52 -53.55 10.39 8.29
CA ARG A 52 -53.34 8.96 8.55
C ARG A 52 -54.31 8.19 7.64
N ASP A 53 -53.90 7.03 7.12
CA ASP A 53 -54.70 5.81 7.20
C ASP A 53 -53.92 4.53 6.82
N GLU A 54 -53.98 3.59 7.76
CA GLU A 54 -54.02 2.12 7.69
C GLU A 54 -53.05 1.29 6.82
N MET A 55 -52.28 0.45 7.51
CA MET A 55 -51.73 -0.82 7.01
C MET A 55 -52.84 -1.82 6.65
N PRO A 56 -52.56 -2.75 5.73
CA PRO A 56 -52.90 -4.15 6.01
C PRO A 56 -51.71 -5.12 5.87
N GLU A 57 -51.55 -5.87 6.96
CA GLU A 57 -51.29 -7.31 7.12
C GLU A 57 -50.67 -8.20 6.02
N ALA A 58 -49.83 -9.14 6.50
CA ALA A 58 -49.23 -10.30 5.81
C ALA A 58 -50.28 -11.19 5.11
N VAL A 59 -49.99 -12.03 4.10
CA VAL A 59 -49.13 -13.25 3.99
C VAL A 59 -49.25 -13.77 2.52
N PRO A 60 -48.60 -14.87 2.05
CA PRO A 60 -47.40 -15.59 2.49
C PRO A 60 -46.38 -15.85 1.35
N ALA A 61 -45.27 -16.46 1.76
CA ALA A 61 -44.18 -16.99 0.96
C ALA A 61 -44.63 -17.77 -0.30
N ALA A 62 -44.32 -17.23 -1.46
CA ALA A 62 -44.22 -18.01 -2.70
C ALA A 62 -42.80 -18.58 -2.80
N THR A 63 -42.73 -19.91 -2.79
CA THR A 63 -41.55 -20.71 -3.12
C THR A 63 -41.02 -20.29 -4.48
N ALA A 64 -39.98 -19.46 -4.51
CA ALA A 64 -39.24 -19.19 -5.73
C ALA A 64 -38.48 -20.48 -6.11
N GLY A 65 -38.81 -21.05 -7.28
CA GLY A 65 -37.92 -21.99 -7.98
C GLY A 65 -36.53 -21.38 -8.20
N PRO A 66 -35.55 -22.14 -8.73
CA PRO A 66 -34.18 -21.67 -8.86
C PRO A 66 -34.15 -20.51 -9.84
N SER A 67 -34.25 -19.29 -9.31
CA SER A 67 -33.85 -18.07 -9.98
C SER A 67 -32.41 -18.29 -10.40
N GLY A 68 -32.04 -17.93 -11.64
CA GLY A 68 -30.67 -18.07 -12.19
C GLY A 68 -29.57 -17.32 -11.42
N ASP A 69 -29.91 -16.84 -10.23
CA ASP A 69 -29.10 -16.09 -9.29
C ASP A 69 -28.62 -16.94 -8.10
N GLU A 70 -28.99 -18.22 -8.02
CA GLU A 70 -28.51 -19.15 -6.99
C GLU A 70 -27.23 -19.88 -7.45
N PRO A 71 -26.13 -19.85 -6.67
CA PRO A 71 -24.93 -20.61 -6.99
C PRO A 71 -25.21 -22.11 -7.06
N PHE A 72 -24.61 -22.79 -8.03
CA PHE A 72 -24.65 -24.25 -8.12
C PHE A 72 -23.27 -24.84 -8.40
N ILE A 73 -23.10 -26.11 -8.06
CA ILE A 73 -21.85 -26.85 -8.29
C ILE A 73 -21.67 -27.04 -9.80
N GLY A 74 -20.50 -26.68 -10.33
CA GLY A 74 -20.22 -26.70 -11.76
C GLY A 74 -20.39 -25.34 -12.45
N GLN A 75 -20.91 -24.31 -11.77
CA GLN A 75 -20.96 -22.95 -12.33
C GLN A 75 -19.54 -22.45 -12.63
N GLU A 76 -19.32 -21.99 -13.87
CA GLU A 76 -18.03 -21.47 -14.34
C GLU A 76 -17.98 -19.93 -14.32
N PHE A 77 -16.79 -19.38 -14.11
CA PHE A 77 -16.46 -17.96 -14.14
C PHE A 77 -15.11 -17.73 -14.82
N ASP A 78 -14.94 -16.57 -15.45
CA ASP A 78 -13.69 -16.21 -16.13
C ASP A 78 -12.57 -15.82 -15.16
N SER A 79 -12.92 -15.33 -13.97
CA SER A 79 -11.95 -14.91 -12.96
C SER A 79 -12.44 -15.20 -11.54
N GLU A 80 -11.48 -15.24 -10.60
CA GLU A 80 -11.78 -15.35 -9.17
C GLU A 80 -12.63 -14.15 -8.69
N ALA A 81 -12.34 -12.94 -9.19
CA ALA A 81 -13.08 -11.73 -8.89
C ALA A 81 -14.54 -11.79 -9.40
N ALA A 82 -14.77 -12.35 -10.59
CA ALA A 82 -16.12 -12.56 -11.12
C ALA A 82 -16.93 -13.52 -10.25
N ALA A 83 -16.33 -14.63 -9.81
CA ALA A 83 -16.97 -15.57 -8.89
C ALA A 83 -17.31 -14.92 -7.53
N HIS A 84 -16.41 -14.09 -7.02
CA HIS A 84 -16.64 -13.31 -5.80
C HIS A 84 -17.81 -12.34 -5.96
N ALA A 85 -17.83 -11.56 -7.05
CA ALA A 85 -18.88 -10.60 -7.34
C ALA A 85 -20.26 -11.27 -7.43
N PHE A 86 -20.35 -12.40 -8.14
CA PHE A 86 -21.58 -13.19 -8.24
C PHE A 86 -22.08 -13.65 -6.87
N TYR A 87 -21.20 -14.24 -6.05
CA TYR A 87 -21.59 -14.72 -4.72
C TYR A 87 -21.94 -13.58 -3.76
N ASN A 88 -21.31 -12.41 -3.92
CA ASN A 88 -21.64 -11.22 -3.14
C ASN A 88 -23.03 -10.66 -3.50
N THR A 89 -23.41 -10.69 -4.77
CA THR A 89 -24.77 -10.35 -5.21
C THR A 89 -25.79 -11.32 -4.63
N TYR A 90 -25.51 -12.64 -4.68
CA TYR A 90 -26.32 -13.65 -4.00
C TYR A 90 -26.45 -13.38 -2.51
N ALA A 91 -25.33 -13.10 -1.82
CA ALA A 91 -25.31 -12.85 -0.39
C ALA A 91 -26.09 -11.60 0.01
N THR A 92 -26.00 -10.53 -0.79
CA THR A 92 -26.74 -9.28 -0.55
C THR A 92 -28.25 -9.51 -0.64
N ARG A 93 -28.70 -10.30 -1.64
CA ARG A 93 -30.10 -10.69 -1.81
C ARG A 93 -30.59 -11.58 -0.67
N VAL A 94 -29.78 -12.55 -0.26
CA VAL A 94 -30.11 -13.50 0.81
C VAL A 94 -30.01 -12.85 2.21
N GLY A 95 -29.21 -11.79 2.36
CA GLY A 95 -29.11 -11.02 3.61
C GLY A 95 -27.93 -11.40 4.50
N PHE A 96 -26.79 -11.75 3.91
CA PHE A 96 -25.52 -11.92 4.63
C PHE A 96 -24.36 -11.21 3.92
N ILE A 97 -23.23 -11.10 4.61
CA ILE A 97 -22.00 -10.50 4.07
C ILE A 97 -21.01 -11.62 3.76
N VAL A 98 -20.41 -11.59 2.59
CA VAL A 98 -19.35 -12.52 2.19
C VAL A 98 -18.02 -12.08 2.80
N ARG A 99 -17.23 -13.07 3.22
CA ARG A 99 -15.84 -12.93 3.62
C ARG A 99 -14.95 -13.76 2.69
N VAL A 100 -13.87 -13.16 2.18
CA VAL A 100 -12.80 -13.92 1.52
C VAL A 100 -12.04 -14.73 2.56
N SER A 101 -11.99 -16.05 2.39
CA SER A 101 -11.39 -16.98 3.34
C SER A 101 -10.11 -17.59 2.74
N LYS A 102 -9.95 -18.91 2.83
CA LYS A 102 -8.75 -19.64 2.44
C LYS A 102 -8.46 -19.48 0.94
N LEU A 103 -7.20 -19.18 0.62
CA LEU A 103 -6.63 -19.27 -0.71
C LEU A 103 -5.82 -20.55 -0.84
N SER A 104 -6.08 -21.31 -1.90
CA SER A 104 -5.32 -22.50 -2.28
C SER A 104 -4.35 -22.14 -3.39
N ARG A 105 -3.08 -22.51 -3.21
CA ARG A 105 -2.01 -22.27 -4.18
C ARG A 105 -1.43 -23.57 -4.72
N SER A 106 -1.04 -23.57 -5.99
CA SER A 106 -0.29 -24.66 -6.61
C SER A 106 1.05 -24.83 -5.88
N ARG A 107 1.44 -26.08 -5.62
CA ARG A 107 2.76 -26.40 -5.06
C ARG A 107 3.88 -26.23 -6.09
N ARG A 108 3.56 -26.29 -7.39
CA ARG A 108 4.55 -26.18 -8.47
C ARG A 108 4.87 -24.71 -8.77
N ASP A 109 3.84 -23.91 -9.03
CA ASP A 109 4.01 -22.57 -9.59
C ASP A 109 3.61 -21.45 -8.62
N GLY A 110 3.10 -21.78 -7.42
CA GLY A 110 2.61 -20.80 -6.45
C GLY A 110 1.32 -20.06 -6.86
N SER A 111 0.80 -20.34 -8.05
CA SER A 111 -0.41 -19.71 -8.62
C SER A 111 -1.67 -20.04 -7.80
N ALA A 112 -2.65 -19.12 -7.81
CA ALA A 112 -3.94 -19.34 -7.16
C ALA A 112 -4.75 -20.40 -7.91
N ILE A 113 -5.05 -21.52 -7.25
CA ILE A 113 -5.81 -22.66 -7.82
C ILE A 113 -7.18 -22.84 -7.18
N GLY A 114 -7.48 -22.11 -6.11
CA GLY A 114 -8.79 -22.15 -5.48
C GLY A 114 -8.99 -21.10 -4.41
N ARG A 115 -10.23 -20.70 -4.19
CA ARG A 115 -10.63 -19.72 -3.17
C ARG A 115 -11.93 -20.12 -2.51
N ALA A 116 -12.01 -19.96 -1.19
CA ALA A 116 -13.25 -20.11 -0.44
C ALA A 116 -13.87 -18.75 -0.09
N PHE A 117 -15.16 -18.60 -0.37
CA PHE A 117 -15.97 -17.45 0.05
C PHE A 117 -16.98 -17.91 1.10
N VAL A 118 -16.99 -17.29 2.27
CA VAL A 118 -17.75 -17.75 3.44
C VAL A 118 -18.65 -16.65 3.98
N CYS A 119 -19.66 -17.00 4.77
CA CYS A 119 -20.41 -16.01 5.53
C CYS A 119 -19.53 -15.26 6.55
N ASN A 120 -19.79 -13.97 6.81
CA ASN A 120 -19.06 -13.20 7.83
C ASN A 120 -19.16 -13.79 9.24
N ARG A 121 -20.24 -14.53 9.56
CA ARG A 121 -20.44 -15.23 10.84
C ARG A 121 -19.89 -16.66 10.85
N GLU A 122 -19.07 -17.03 9.88
CA GLU A 122 -18.48 -18.38 9.75
C GLU A 122 -17.45 -18.70 10.85
N GLY A 123 -17.48 -19.96 11.29
CA GLY A 123 -16.57 -20.51 12.30
C GLY A 123 -16.81 -19.97 13.71
N PHE A 124 -15.84 -20.21 14.58
CA PHE A 124 -15.79 -19.66 15.95
C PHE A 124 -14.44 -18.94 16.11
N ARG A 125 -14.42 -17.80 16.79
CA ARG A 125 -13.13 -17.16 17.11
C ARG A 125 -12.47 -17.96 18.23
N MET A 126 -11.20 -18.26 18.08
CA MET A 126 -10.43 -18.81 19.19
C MET A 126 -10.30 -17.74 20.28
N PRO A 127 -10.41 -18.11 21.56
CA PRO A 127 -10.22 -17.15 22.65
C PRO A 127 -8.85 -16.48 22.51
N ASP A 128 -8.83 -15.15 22.52
CA ASP A 128 -7.59 -14.38 22.45
C ASP A 128 -6.85 -14.59 23.77
N LYS A 129 -5.62 -15.12 23.70
CA LYS A 129 -4.80 -15.41 24.89
C LYS A 129 -4.07 -14.18 25.42
N ARG A 130 -4.22 -13.01 24.78
CA ARG A 130 -3.60 -11.74 25.20
C ARG A 130 -4.41 -11.07 26.31
N GLU A 131 -3.71 -10.45 27.25
CA GLU A 131 -4.32 -9.74 28.38
C GLU A 131 -5.31 -8.66 27.91
N LYS A 132 -6.35 -8.44 28.73
CA LYS A 132 -7.60 -7.69 28.47
C LYS A 132 -7.45 -6.19 28.18
N ILE A 133 -6.24 -5.70 27.87
CA ILE A 133 -5.91 -4.27 27.74
C ILE A 133 -6.42 -3.68 26.40
N VAL A 134 -6.75 -4.50 25.41
CA VAL A 134 -7.32 -4.04 24.13
C VAL A 134 -8.82 -4.29 24.11
N ARG A 135 -9.62 -3.27 23.74
CA ARG A 135 -11.07 -3.39 23.54
C ARG A 135 -11.39 -4.63 22.68
N GLN A 136 -11.96 -5.66 23.30
CA GLN A 136 -12.31 -6.88 22.58
C GLN A 136 -13.48 -6.57 21.64
N ARG A 137 -13.22 -6.68 20.33
CA ARG A 137 -14.26 -6.57 19.30
C ARG A 137 -15.32 -7.65 19.56
N ALA A 138 -16.60 -7.26 19.52
CA ALA A 138 -17.71 -8.18 19.74
C ALA A 138 -17.58 -9.45 18.89
N GLU A 139 -17.86 -10.61 19.52
CA GLU A 139 -17.91 -11.92 18.88
C GLU A 139 -19.01 -11.91 17.81
N THR A 140 -18.63 -12.00 16.54
CA THR A 140 -19.56 -11.97 15.40
C THR A 140 -19.72 -13.32 14.73
N ARG A 141 -18.95 -14.33 15.16
CA ARG A 141 -18.87 -15.66 14.57
C ARG A 141 -19.71 -16.65 15.38
N VAL A 142 -20.73 -17.21 14.74
CA VAL A 142 -21.75 -18.07 15.36
C VAL A 142 -21.69 -19.51 14.84
N GLY A 143 -20.56 -19.91 14.26
CA GLY A 143 -20.39 -21.23 13.66
C GLY A 143 -21.12 -21.39 12.33
N CYS A 144 -21.35 -20.31 11.58
CA CYS A 144 -22.03 -20.42 10.29
C CYS A 144 -21.22 -21.28 9.31
N ARG A 145 -21.91 -22.10 8.50
CA ARG A 145 -21.26 -23.04 7.56
C ARG A 145 -21.48 -22.65 6.10
N ALA A 146 -22.27 -21.60 5.83
CA ALA A 146 -22.56 -21.14 4.49
C ALA A 146 -21.29 -20.70 3.77
N MET A 147 -21.02 -21.30 2.61
CA MET A 147 -19.82 -21.07 1.83
C MET A 147 -19.97 -21.51 0.38
N ILE A 148 -19.15 -20.93 -0.49
CA ILE A 148 -18.78 -21.53 -1.78
C ILE A 148 -17.27 -21.74 -1.86
N LEU A 149 -16.87 -22.79 -2.57
CA LEU A 149 -15.47 -23.06 -2.92
C LEU A 149 -15.34 -23.05 -4.44
N VAL A 150 -14.48 -22.17 -4.96
CA VAL A 150 -14.14 -22.14 -6.39
C VAL A 150 -12.74 -22.69 -6.61
N ARG A 151 -12.55 -23.44 -7.69
CA ARG A 151 -11.24 -23.97 -8.12
C ARG A 151 -10.99 -23.62 -9.57
N LYS A 152 -9.72 -23.35 -9.88
CA LYS A 152 -9.28 -23.12 -11.25
C LYS A 152 -9.11 -24.46 -11.95
N VAL A 153 -9.75 -24.60 -13.11
CA VAL A 153 -9.65 -25.78 -13.99
C VAL A 153 -8.53 -25.54 -15.01
N GLU A 154 -8.04 -26.61 -15.64
CA GLU A 154 -6.96 -26.54 -16.66
C GLU A 154 -7.28 -25.60 -17.83
N SER A 155 -8.56 -25.40 -18.13
CA SER A 155 -9.05 -24.41 -19.11
C SER A 155 -8.81 -22.95 -18.71
N GLY A 156 -8.33 -22.70 -17.49
CA GLY A 156 -8.11 -21.35 -16.95
C GLY A 156 -9.33 -20.75 -16.25
N LYS A 157 -10.52 -21.35 -16.42
CA LYS A 157 -11.77 -20.92 -15.78
C LYS A 157 -11.86 -21.33 -14.31
N TRP A 158 -12.69 -20.62 -13.57
CA TRP A 158 -12.98 -20.87 -12.16
C TRP A 158 -14.33 -21.55 -12.00
N VAL A 159 -14.37 -22.72 -11.36
CA VAL A 159 -15.58 -23.54 -11.23
C VAL A 159 -15.95 -23.71 -9.76
N VAL A 160 -17.24 -23.58 -9.44
CA VAL A 160 -17.78 -23.87 -8.10
C VAL A 160 -17.72 -25.38 -7.85
N THR A 161 -16.95 -25.79 -6.85
CA THR A 161 -16.77 -27.19 -6.47
C THR A 161 -17.52 -27.58 -5.21
N LYS A 162 -17.87 -26.60 -4.37
CA LYS A 162 -18.67 -26.81 -3.16
C LYS A 162 -19.58 -25.61 -2.96
N PHE A 163 -20.84 -25.88 -2.63
CA PHE A 163 -21.81 -24.88 -2.20
C PHE A 163 -22.51 -25.41 -0.96
N VAL A 164 -22.55 -24.58 0.09
CA VAL A 164 -23.27 -24.83 1.34
C VAL A 164 -24.19 -23.63 1.55
N LYS A 165 -25.49 -23.87 1.51
CA LYS A 165 -26.53 -22.83 1.61
C LYS A 165 -26.94 -22.56 3.05
N GLU A 166 -26.76 -23.53 3.94
CA GLU A 166 -27.31 -23.50 5.28
C GLU A 166 -26.60 -22.49 6.19
N HIS A 167 -27.39 -21.56 6.76
CA HIS A 167 -26.94 -20.62 7.77
C HIS A 167 -27.38 -21.07 9.17
N THR A 168 -26.52 -20.88 10.17
CA THR A 168 -26.84 -21.15 11.59
C THR A 168 -27.39 -19.93 12.32
N HIS A 169 -27.74 -18.87 11.60
CA HIS A 169 -28.24 -17.62 12.14
C HIS A 169 -29.30 -17.01 11.21
N GLN A 170 -30.11 -16.12 11.78
CA GLN A 170 -31.06 -15.34 11.01
C GLN A 170 -30.34 -14.46 9.99
N LEU A 171 -30.91 -14.41 8.79
CA LEU A 171 -30.47 -13.58 7.68
C LEU A 171 -31.31 -12.31 7.65
N THR A 172 -30.72 -11.18 7.26
CA THR A 172 -31.43 -9.90 7.19
C THR A 172 -31.34 -9.34 5.78
N PRO A 173 -32.25 -9.75 4.88
CA PRO A 173 -32.31 -9.21 3.54
C PRO A 173 -32.52 -7.70 3.58
N GLY A 174 -31.85 -6.95 2.70
CA GLY A 174 -32.06 -5.49 2.56
C GLY A 174 -31.24 -4.57 3.48
N LYS A 175 -30.64 -5.08 4.57
CA LYS A 175 -29.67 -4.31 5.40
C LYS A 175 -28.23 -4.66 5.05
N GLY A 176 -27.88 -4.57 3.78
CA GLY A 176 -26.49 -4.72 3.34
C GLY A 176 -25.66 -3.56 3.91
N ARG A 177 -24.78 -3.83 4.88
CA ARG A 177 -23.72 -2.90 5.29
C ARG A 177 -22.79 -2.73 4.09
N ARG A 178 -23.07 -1.73 3.25
CA ARG A 178 -22.32 -1.43 2.02
C ARG A 178 -20.82 -1.21 2.29
N ASP A 179 -20.50 -0.76 3.50
CA ASP A 179 -19.14 -0.41 3.94
C ASP A 179 -18.17 -1.59 4.07
N CYS A 180 -18.64 -2.84 4.03
CA CYS A 180 -17.76 -4.02 4.16
C CYS A 180 -17.50 -4.77 2.84
N ILE A 181 -18.03 -4.26 1.72
CA ILE A 181 -18.09 -4.97 0.43
C ILE A 181 -16.82 -4.76 -0.40
N TYR A 182 -16.22 -3.56 -0.40
CA TYR A 182 -15.14 -3.20 -1.33
C TYR A 182 -13.72 -3.54 -0.85
N ASP A 183 -13.47 -3.68 0.45
CA ASP A 183 -12.11 -3.82 1.00
C ASP A 183 -11.52 -5.24 1.01
N GLN A 184 -12.30 -6.26 0.65
CA GLN A 184 -11.85 -7.65 0.84
C GLN A 184 -11.02 -8.23 -0.31
N TYR A 185 -11.03 -7.56 -1.46
CA TYR A 185 -10.13 -7.85 -2.56
C TYR A 185 -9.13 -6.70 -2.62
N PRO A 186 -7.92 -6.83 -2.04
CA PRO A 186 -6.88 -5.84 -2.27
C PRO A 186 -6.68 -5.79 -3.78
N ASN A 187 -7.07 -4.67 -4.38
CA ASN A 187 -6.98 -4.51 -5.81
C ASN A 187 -5.50 -4.68 -6.18
N GLU A 188 -5.17 -5.65 -7.02
CA GLU A 188 -3.80 -5.88 -7.47
C GLU A 188 -3.21 -4.56 -8.03
N HIS A 189 -4.06 -3.70 -8.61
CA HIS A 189 -3.69 -2.36 -9.05
C HIS A 189 -3.24 -1.41 -7.92
N ASP A 190 -3.80 -1.49 -6.72
CA ASP A 190 -3.35 -0.68 -5.59
C ASP A 190 -1.96 -1.12 -5.12
N LYS A 191 -1.71 -2.44 -5.12
CA LYS A 191 -0.37 -2.98 -4.81
C LYS A 191 0.64 -2.59 -5.88
N ILE A 192 0.26 -2.64 -7.15
CA ILE A 192 1.08 -2.18 -8.26
C ILE A 192 1.40 -0.69 -8.11
N ARG A 193 0.41 0.15 -7.78
CA ARG A 193 0.61 1.59 -7.55
C ARG A 193 1.56 1.86 -6.38
N GLU A 194 1.35 1.18 -5.25
CA GLU A 194 2.19 1.31 -4.06
C GLU A 194 3.64 0.87 -4.33
N LEU A 195 3.84 -0.30 -4.94
CA LEU A 195 5.18 -0.79 -5.30
C LEU A 195 5.85 0.11 -6.33
N SER A 196 5.09 0.63 -7.29
CA SER A 196 5.61 1.59 -8.28
C SER A 196 6.06 2.89 -7.61
N GLN A 197 5.32 3.37 -6.61
CA GLN A 197 5.69 4.54 -5.81
C GLN A 197 6.96 4.28 -4.99
N GLN A 198 7.07 3.12 -4.34
CA GLN A 198 8.28 2.72 -3.60
C GLN A 198 9.49 2.62 -4.53
N LEU A 199 9.33 2.01 -5.71
CA LEU A 199 10.38 1.94 -6.73
C LEU A 199 10.81 3.34 -7.20
N ALA A 200 9.87 4.26 -7.39
CA ALA A 200 10.18 5.64 -7.78
C ALA A 200 10.97 6.39 -6.68
N ILE A 201 10.64 6.16 -5.41
CA ILE A 201 11.37 6.73 -4.26
C ILE A 201 12.79 6.18 -4.21
N GLU A 202 12.96 4.87 -4.32
CA GLU A 202 14.29 4.24 -4.31
C GLU A 202 15.14 4.67 -5.51
N LYS A 203 14.55 4.81 -6.70
CA LYS A 203 15.24 5.38 -7.88
C LYS A 203 15.72 6.81 -7.64
N LYS A 204 14.91 7.65 -6.98
CA LYS A 204 15.32 9.01 -6.60
C LYS A 204 16.49 8.97 -5.60
N ARG A 205 16.39 8.14 -4.56
CA ARG A 205 17.45 7.97 -3.56
C ARG A 205 18.77 7.51 -4.19
N ALA A 206 18.72 6.52 -5.07
CA ALA A 206 19.88 6.04 -5.81
C ALA A 206 20.49 7.13 -6.71
N ALA A 207 19.66 7.93 -7.40
CA ALA A 207 20.14 9.05 -8.20
C ALA A 207 20.82 10.14 -7.35
N THR A 208 20.34 10.39 -6.13
CA THR A 208 20.98 11.33 -5.20
C THR A 208 22.35 10.83 -4.74
N TYR A 209 22.45 9.56 -4.32
CA TYR A 209 23.75 8.99 -3.94
C TYR A 209 24.74 8.97 -5.11
N LYS A 210 24.27 8.65 -6.32
CA LYS A 210 25.09 8.73 -7.53
C LYS A 210 25.67 10.12 -7.75
N ARG A 211 24.86 11.17 -7.64
CA ARG A 211 25.35 12.56 -7.76
C ARG A 211 26.38 12.93 -6.69
N HIS A 212 26.15 12.52 -5.44
CA HIS A 212 27.13 12.76 -4.37
C HIS A 212 28.47 12.07 -4.65
N LEU A 213 28.45 10.84 -5.17
CA LEU A 213 29.66 10.12 -5.56
C LEU A 213 30.37 10.81 -6.72
N GLU A 214 29.64 11.23 -7.75
CA GLU A 214 30.20 11.97 -8.90
C GLU A 214 30.93 13.25 -8.44
N LEU A 215 30.31 14.04 -7.55
CA LEU A 215 30.95 15.24 -6.98
C LEU A 215 32.23 14.93 -6.20
N LEU A 216 32.25 13.83 -5.43
CA LEU A 216 33.45 13.40 -4.72
C LEU A 216 34.57 12.99 -5.68
N PHE A 217 34.23 12.28 -6.76
CA PHE A 217 35.20 11.91 -7.78
C PHE A 217 35.78 13.13 -8.49
N GLU A 218 34.94 14.08 -8.92
CA GLU A 218 35.39 15.33 -9.54
C GLU A 218 36.33 16.12 -8.62
N HIS A 219 36.03 16.16 -7.32
CA HIS A 219 36.91 16.83 -6.35
C HIS A 219 38.27 16.14 -6.21
N ILE A 220 38.29 14.80 -6.15
CA ILE A 220 39.53 14.02 -6.07
C ILE A 220 40.37 14.19 -7.34
N GLU A 221 39.74 14.10 -8.51
CA GLU A 221 40.41 14.28 -9.80
C GLU A 221 41.00 15.69 -9.93
N GLY A 222 40.23 16.73 -9.62
CA GLY A 222 40.72 18.11 -9.63
C GLY A 222 41.89 18.36 -8.67
N HIS A 223 41.84 17.77 -7.47
CA HIS A 223 42.96 17.83 -6.53
C HIS A 223 44.20 17.13 -7.09
N ASN A 224 44.05 15.92 -7.62
CA ASN A 224 45.15 15.14 -8.19
C ASN A 224 45.80 15.85 -9.37
N GLU A 225 45.02 16.45 -10.26
CA GLU A 225 45.56 17.24 -11.37
C GLU A 225 46.34 18.47 -10.89
N SER A 226 45.83 19.17 -9.87
CA SER A 226 46.51 20.33 -9.27
C SER A 226 47.85 19.92 -8.65
N LEU A 227 47.88 18.82 -7.89
CA LEU A 227 49.12 18.25 -7.34
C LEU A 227 50.09 17.85 -8.45
N ALA A 228 49.61 17.18 -9.50
CA ALA A 228 50.44 16.76 -10.63
C ALA A 228 51.10 17.96 -11.32
N LYS A 229 50.35 19.05 -11.56
CA LYS A 229 50.88 20.29 -12.14
C LYS A 229 51.94 20.94 -11.25
N ARG A 230 51.72 20.97 -9.93
CA ARG A 230 52.71 21.50 -8.98
C ARG A 230 53.99 20.67 -8.96
N ILE A 231 53.87 19.34 -8.98
CA ILE A 231 55.01 18.42 -9.05
C ILE A 231 55.77 18.63 -10.36
N GLN A 232 55.08 18.68 -11.50
CA GLN A 232 55.71 18.94 -12.80
C GLN A 232 56.49 20.26 -12.80
N HIS A 233 55.92 21.33 -12.22
CA HIS A 233 56.62 22.61 -12.13
C HIS A 233 57.91 22.51 -11.31
N ILE A 234 57.88 21.81 -10.16
CA ILE A 234 59.09 21.58 -9.35
C ILE A 234 60.13 20.77 -10.12
N VAL A 235 59.70 19.71 -10.81
CA VAL A 235 60.58 18.87 -11.63
C VAL A 235 61.24 19.68 -12.75
N GLU A 236 60.47 20.51 -13.46
CA GLU A 236 61.00 21.38 -14.52
C GLU A 236 62.02 22.37 -13.96
N ASN A 237 61.71 23.02 -12.83
CA ASN A 237 62.63 23.95 -12.17
C ASN A 237 63.94 23.27 -11.74
N VAL A 238 63.86 22.07 -11.15
CA VAL A 238 65.05 21.29 -10.75
C VAL A 238 65.88 20.93 -12.00
N ARG A 239 65.24 20.48 -13.07
CA ARG A 239 65.91 20.16 -14.33
C ARG A 239 66.62 21.37 -14.94
N GLU A 240 65.99 22.55 -14.90
CA GLU A 240 66.64 23.79 -15.33
C GLU A 240 67.88 24.13 -14.49
N ILE A 241 67.81 23.95 -13.18
CA ILE A 241 68.97 24.18 -12.28
C ILE A 241 70.09 23.19 -12.62
N GLU A 242 69.77 21.90 -12.73
CA GLU A 242 70.75 20.86 -13.09
C GLU A 242 71.43 21.18 -14.44
N THR A 243 70.67 21.58 -15.46
CA THR A 243 71.26 21.92 -16.77
C THR A 243 72.17 23.15 -16.71
N LYS A 244 71.82 24.19 -15.95
CA LYS A 244 72.67 25.38 -15.74
C LYS A 244 73.97 25.02 -15.02
N ASP A 245 73.89 24.19 -13.99
CA ASP A 245 75.06 23.73 -13.25
C ASP A 245 76.02 22.92 -14.14
N HIS A 246 75.48 22.01 -14.97
CA HIS A 246 76.29 21.25 -15.94
C HIS A 246 76.97 22.17 -16.97
N GLN A 247 76.26 23.18 -17.47
CA GLN A 247 76.84 24.16 -18.41
C GLN A 247 77.95 24.98 -17.76
N GLN A 248 77.77 25.44 -16.52
CA GLN A 248 78.82 26.16 -15.78
C GLN A 248 80.06 25.29 -15.55
N GLN A 249 79.88 24.02 -15.17
CA GLN A 249 80.99 23.09 -15.00
C GLN A 249 81.76 22.86 -16.31
N GLN A 250 81.06 22.71 -17.44
CA GLN A 250 81.70 22.57 -18.75
C GLN A 250 82.46 23.84 -19.16
N GLN A 251 81.91 25.03 -18.91
CA GLN A 251 82.60 26.30 -19.20
C GLN A 251 83.87 26.47 -18.35
N GLN A 252 83.82 26.14 -17.05
CA GLN A 252 85.01 26.17 -16.19
C GLN A 252 86.09 25.21 -16.69
N GLN A 253 85.73 23.98 -17.09
CA GLN A 253 86.69 23.01 -17.62
C GLN A 253 87.32 23.44 -18.95
N GLN A 254 86.59 24.18 -19.80
CA GLN A 254 87.12 24.73 -21.04
C GLN A 254 88.05 25.93 -20.82
N SER A 255 87.83 26.74 -19.77
CA SER A 255 88.71 27.86 -19.42
C SER A 255 90.05 27.45 -18.78
N LEU A 256 90.15 26.20 -18.32
CA LEU A 256 91.33 25.64 -17.64
C LEU A 256 92.26 24.84 -18.59
N ARG A 257 91.93 24.78 -19.89
CA ARG A 257 92.77 24.20 -20.95
C ARG A 257 93.38 25.29 -21.81
#